data_AF-A0A3B3Q1T5-F1
#
_entry.id   AF-A0A3B3Q1T5-F1
#
_cell.length_a   1.000
_cell.length_b   1.000
_cell.length_c   1.000
_cell.angle_alpha   90.00
_cell.angle_beta   90.00
_cell.angle_gamma   90.00
#
_symmetry.space_group_name_H-M   'P 1'
#
loop_
_entity.id
_entity.type
_entity.pdbx_description
1 polymer ?
#
loop_
_entity_poly.entity_id
_entity_poly.type
_entity_poly.pdbx_seq_one_letter_code
_entity_poly.pdbx_strand_id
1 'polypeptide(L)'
;MMHVLGLRISAWGPLIFLGLTVYFAPVQGQVSTPRRLRFKTLGSGKLAVMWKEPRGDFESYKIVYNTRPGGQQQVLRIQKGESRAIIHNFDPSKEYIVRVISLKGNQESKPLIGKFSARAPELAEVVQPNKLTDSSIIEDVNEISGGKISTIQLLLFRTVYRGGVNVHLNILY
;
A
#
# COMPACT_ATOMS: atom_id res chain seq x y z
N MET A 1 6.56 -66.10 34.21
CA MET A 1 6.47 -65.57 32.84
C MET A 1 5.46 -64.43 32.87
N MET A 2 5.85 -63.27 32.31
CA MET A 2 5.10 -62.02 32.08
C MET A 2 4.93 -61.05 33.27
N HIS A 3 5.86 -60.08 33.30
CA HIS A 3 5.76 -58.80 33.98
C HIS A 3 4.64 -57.95 33.35
N VAL A 4 3.73 -57.42 34.17
CA VAL A 4 2.82 -56.34 33.76
C VAL A 4 3.58 -55.02 33.94
N LEU A 5 4.00 -54.42 32.82
CA LEU A 5 4.70 -53.14 32.78
C LEU A 5 3.73 -52.02 33.17
N GLY A 6 3.99 -51.38 34.31
CA GLY A 6 3.30 -50.15 34.73
C GLY A 6 3.44 -49.07 33.66
N LEU A 7 2.32 -48.42 33.33
CA LEU A 7 2.27 -47.30 32.40
C LEU A 7 3.29 -46.24 32.82
N ARG A 8 4.32 -46.06 32.00
CA ARG A 8 5.25 -44.93 32.07
C ARG A 8 4.45 -43.68 31.69
N ILE A 9 3.96 -42.93 32.69
CA ILE A 9 3.45 -41.56 32.48
C ILE A 9 4.65 -40.76 32.00
N SER A 10 4.77 -40.66 30.68
CA SER A 10 5.85 -39.98 30.00
C SER A 10 5.95 -38.55 30.56
N ALA A 11 7.15 -38.17 31.00
CA ALA A 11 7.48 -36.88 31.62
C ALA A 11 7.37 -35.66 30.67
N TRP A 12 6.35 -35.67 29.81
CA TRP A 12 6.07 -34.68 28.77
C TRP A 12 4.81 -33.85 29.08
N GLY A 13 4.07 -34.20 30.13
CA GLY A 13 2.92 -33.40 30.60
C GLY A 13 3.22 -31.91 30.84
N PRO A 14 4.39 -31.53 31.43
CA PRO A 14 4.71 -30.12 31.66
C PRO A 14 5.05 -29.34 30.38
N LEU A 15 5.52 -30.02 29.32
CA LEU A 15 5.94 -29.38 28.06
C LEU A 15 4.76 -29.08 27.13
N ILE A 16 3.68 -29.85 27.20
CA ILE A 16 2.45 -29.55 26.46
C ILE A 16 1.71 -28.36 27.10
N PHE A 17 1.86 -28.15 28.41
CA PHE A 17 1.23 -27.02 29.12
C PHE A 17 1.93 -25.68 28.86
N LEU A 18 3.24 -25.66 28.57
CA LEU A 18 3.97 -24.44 28.25
C LEU A 18 3.76 -23.97 26.79
N GLY A 19 3.35 -24.85 25.88
CA GLY A 19 3.02 -24.48 24.50
C GLY A 19 1.64 -23.85 24.35
N LEU A 20 0.70 -24.17 25.24
CA LEU A 20 -0.70 -23.77 25.09
C LEU A 20 -1.00 -22.33 25.53
N THR A 21 -0.19 -21.74 26.41
CA THR A 21 -0.36 -20.33 26.82
C THR A 21 0.16 -19.35 25.77
N VAL A 22 1.07 -19.79 24.90
CA VAL A 22 1.67 -18.95 23.85
C VAL A 22 0.73 -18.80 22.64
N TYR A 23 -0.28 -19.66 22.48
CA TYR A 23 -1.07 -19.77 21.25
C TYR A 23 -2.27 -18.84 21.13
N PHE A 24 -2.66 -18.12 22.19
CA PHE A 24 -3.77 -17.16 22.13
C PHE A 24 -3.27 -15.71 22.15
N ALA A 25 -2.36 -15.38 21.23
CA ALA A 25 -2.26 -14.00 20.82
C ALA A 25 -3.62 -13.63 20.19
N PRO A 26 -4.34 -12.59 20.67
CA PRO A 26 -5.53 -12.14 19.98
C PRO A 26 -5.11 -11.78 18.56
N VAL A 27 -5.73 -12.41 17.56
CA VAL A 27 -5.61 -11.97 16.16
C VAL A 27 -6.25 -10.59 16.12
N GLN A 28 -5.42 -9.59 16.38
CA GLN A 28 -5.76 -8.19 16.39
C GLN A 28 -6.07 -7.81 14.94
N GLY A 29 -7.37 -7.75 14.62
CA GLY A 29 -7.85 -7.48 13.27
C GLY A 29 -7.34 -6.14 12.75
N GLN A 30 -6.80 -6.14 11.53
CA GLN A 30 -6.22 -4.95 10.91
C GLN A 30 -7.16 -3.74 10.96
N VAL A 31 -6.75 -2.67 11.64
CA VAL A 31 -7.52 -1.42 11.71
C VAL A 31 -7.51 -0.77 10.33
N SER A 32 -8.69 -0.35 9.88
CA SER A 32 -8.83 0.27 8.56
C SER A 32 -8.24 1.67 8.51
N THR A 33 -7.56 1.97 7.40
CA THR A 33 -6.91 3.25 7.16
C THR A 33 -7.90 4.33 6.73
N PRO A 34 -7.77 5.58 7.21
CA PRO A 34 -8.55 6.71 6.72
C PRO A 34 -8.36 6.88 5.21
N ARG A 35 -9.30 7.55 4.55
CA ARG A 35 -9.28 7.71 3.08
C ARG A 35 -9.35 9.17 2.69
N ARG A 36 -8.94 9.50 1.46
CA ARG A 36 -9.19 10.80 0.81
C ARG A 36 -8.79 12.01 1.69
N LEU A 37 -7.48 12.23 1.83
CA LEU A 37 -6.95 13.41 2.52
C LEU A 37 -7.19 14.66 1.68
N ARG A 38 -7.62 15.75 2.31
CA ARG A 38 -7.87 17.05 1.70
C ARG A 38 -7.30 18.15 2.58
N PHE A 39 -6.81 19.19 1.94
CA PHE A 39 -6.20 20.34 2.60
C PHE A 39 -6.95 21.61 2.19
N LYS A 40 -7.17 22.52 3.15
CA LYS A 40 -7.78 23.83 2.90
C LYS A 40 -7.14 24.90 3.77
N THR A 41 -6.60 25.94 3.16
CA THR A 41 -6.08 27.11 3.88
C THR A 41 -7.26 27.94 4.41
N LEU A 42 -7.23 28.27 5.69
CA LEU A 42 -8.12 29.24 6.32
C LEU A 42 -7.27 30.49 6.57
N GLY A 43 -7.70 31.66 6.09
CA GLY A 43 -6.90 32.89 5.89
C GLY A 43 -6.22 33.53 7.12
N SER A 44 -6.07 32.84 8.25
CA SER A 44 -5.38 33.30 9.46
C SER A 44 -4.17 32.43 9.80
N GLY A 45 -3.40 31.97 8.80
CA GLY A 45 -2.30 31.04 9.02
C GLY A 45 -2.79 29.73 9.63
N LYS A 46 -3.92 29.22 9.16
CA LYS A 46 -4.52 27.95 9.62
C LYS A 46 -4.66 27.02 8.43
N LEU A 47 -4.26 25.76 8.60
CA LEU A 47 -4.45 24.72 7.60
C LEU A 47 -5.46 23.70 8.12
N ALA A 48 -6.59 23.59 7.43
CA ALA A 48 -7.56 22.54 7.69
C ALA A 48 -7.15 21.27 6.94
N VAL A 49 -6.98 20.20 7.69
CA VAL A 49 -6.75 18.85 7.18
C VAL A 49 -8.05 18.07 7.35
N MET A 50 -8.57 17.48 6.29
CA MET A 50 -9.83 16.74 6.29
C MET A 50 -9.60 15.36 5.69
N TRP A 51 -10.23 14.34 6.24
CA TRP A 51 -10.17 12.98 5.71
C TRP A 51 -11.57 12.36 5.68
N LYS A 52 -11.69 11.23 5.00
CA LYS A 52 -12.88 10.37 5.02
C LYS A 52 -12.65 9.24 6.02
N GLU A 53 -13.64 9.04 6.87
CA GLU A 53 -13.67 7.99 7.88
C GLU A 53 -13.32 6.59 7.28
N PRO A 54 -12.47 5.79 7.95
CA PRO A 54 -12.18 4.42 7.56
C PRO A 54 -13.46 3.55 7.57
N ARG A 55 -13.42 2.41 6.89
CA ARG A 55 -14.50 1.42 7.00
C ARG A 55 -14.26 0.53 8.21
N GLY A 56 -15.30 0.12 8.92
CA GLY A 56 -15.15 -0.73 10.10
C GLY A 56 -14.90 0.07 11.37
N ASP A 57 -14.47 -0.64 12.41
CA ASP A 57 -14.48 -0.12 13.77
C ASP A 57 -13.11 0.40 14.22
N PHE A 58 -13.13 1.55 14.90
CA PHE A 58 -11.99 2.28 15.42
C PHE A 58 -12.50 3.25 16.51
N GLU A 59 -11.59 3.77 17.33
CA GLU A 59 -11.90 4.59 18.52
C GLU A 59 -11.42 6.03 18.39
N SER A 60 -10.26 6.25 17.75
CA SER A 60 -9.68 7.59 17.64
C SER A 60 -8.71 7.69 16.46
N TYR A 61 -8.26 8.89 16.17
CA TYR A 61 -7.23 9.19 15.17
C TYR A 61 -5.98 9.73 15.82
N LYS A 62 -4.83 9.35 15.27
CA LYS A 62 -3.52 9.96 15.52
C LYS A 62 -3.06 10.68 14.27
N ILE A 63 -2.90 11.99 14.36
CA ILE A 63 -2.47 12.85 13.28
C ILE A 63 -1.03 13.24 13.59
N VAL A 64 -0.12 12.90 12.69
CA VAL A 64 1.30 13.22 12.81
C VAL A 64 1.66 14.15 11.66
N TYR A 65 2.20 15.33 11.96
CA TYR A 65 2.59 16.27 10.93
C TYR A 65 3.96 16.88 11.18
N ASN A 66 4.66 17.24 10.11
CA ASN A 66 5.97 17.89 10.17
C ASN A 66 6.12 18.88 9.01
N THR A 67 6.94 19.92 9.21
CA THR A 67 7.27 20.89 8.16
C THR A 67 8.61 20.56 7.50
N ARG A 68 8.78 20.91 6.23
CA ARG A 68 10.08 20.84 5.53
C ARG A 68 10.47 22.22 4.99
N PRO A 69 11.77 22.60 5.07
CA PRO A 69 12.88 21.87 5.71
C PRO A 69 12.89 22.00 7.25
N GLY A 70 13.43 21.00 7.96
CA GLY A 70 13.81 21.09 9.38
C GLY A 70 12.68 21.18 10.42
N GLY A 71 11.43 20.88 10.05
CA GLY A 71 10.32 20.92 11.00
C GLY A 71 10.31 19.78 12.02
N GLN A 72 9.95 20.11 13.25
CA GLN A 72 9.66 19.13 14.28
C GLN A 72 8.39 18.34 13.95
N GLN A 73 8.37 17.06 14.29
CA GLN A 73 7.17 16.23 14.22
C GLN A 73 6.24 16.57 15.38
N GLN A 74 4.99 16.90 15.05
CA GLN A 74 3.93 17.17 16.01
C GLN A 74 2.86 16.06 15.92
N VAL A 75 2.26 15.73 17.06
CA VAL A 75 1.26 14.67 17.18
C VAL A 75 -0.01 15.25 17.79
N LEU A 76 -1.15 14.98 17.16
CA LEU A 76 -2.47 15.32 17.65
C LEU A 76 -3.30 14.04 17.76
N ARG A 77 -4.15 13.98 18.78
CA ARG A 77 -5.11 12.89 18.98
C ARG A 77 -6.52 13.45 18.90
N ILE A 78 -7.33 12.86 18.03
CA ILE A 78 -8.70 13.30 17.74
C ILE A 78 -9.64 12.13 17.98
N GLN A 79 -10.79 12.39 18.61
CA GLN A 79 -11.78 11.36 18.90
C GLN A 79 -12.54 10.94 17.64
N LYS A 80 -13.15 9.74 17.67
CA LYS A 80 -14.10 9.32 16.63
C LYS A 80 -15.24 10.34 16.48
N GLY A 81 -15.66 10.58 15.24
CA GLY A 81 -16.70 11.57 14.89
C GLY A 81 -16.13 12.88 14.33
N GLU A 82 -14.88 13.21 14.65
CA GLU A 82 -14.18 14.35 14.06
C GLU A 82 -13.27 13.88 12.91
N SER A 83 -13.64 14.22 11.67
CA SER A 83 -12.87 13.91 10.46
C SER A 83 -12.06 15.12 9.92
N ARG A 84 -11.75 16.06 10.81
CA ARG A 84 -11.06 17.31 10.49
C ARG A 84 -10.12 17.73 11.62
N ALA A 85 -8.92 18.16 11.27
CA ALA A 85 -7.94 18.77 12.16
C ALA A 85 -7.58 20.19 11.68
N ILE A 86 -7.26 21.09 12.61
CA ILE A 86 -6.74 22.42 12.29
C ILE A 86 -5.28 22.50 12.76
N ILE A 87 -4.37 22.71 11.83
CA ILE A 87 -2.97 23.05 12.13
C ILE A 87 -2.91 24.57 12.26
N HIS A 88 -2.50 25.02 13.45
CA HIS A 88 -2.27 26.43 13.75
C HIS A 88 -0.87 26.85 13.31
N ASN A 89 -0.66 28.16 13.12
CA ASN A 89 0.62 28.73 12.70
C ASN A 89 1.14 28.10 11.39
N PHE A 90 0.22 27.86 10.46
CA PHE A 90 0.53 27.38 9.12
C PHE A 90 1.31 28.45 8.35
N ASP A 91 2.48 28.06 7.86
CA ASP A 91 3.38 28.87 7.07
C ASP A 91 3.27 28.48 5.59
N PRO A 92 2.75 29.35 4.71
CA PRO A 92 2.58 29.03 3.29
C PRO A 92 3.91 28.83 2.54
N SER A 93 5.06 29.20 3.13
CA SER A 93 6.38 28.99 2.53
C SER A 93 6.93 27.58 2.71
N LYS A 94 6.34 26.78 3.61
CA LYS A 94 6.83 25.44 3.98
C LYS A 94 5.98 24.33 3.38
N GLU A 95 6.60 23.18 3.13
CA GLU A 95 5.87 21.95 2.81
C GLU A 95 5.45 21.25 4.10
N TYR A 96 4.17 20.90 4.20
CA TYR A 96 3.61 20.14 5.31
C TYR A 96 3.40 18.70 4.87
N ILE A 97 3.94 17.77 5.64
CA ILE A 97 3.67 16.34 5.48
C ILE A 97 2.76 15.94 6.63
N VAL A 98 1.58 15.43 6.32
CA VAL A 98 0.58 15.02 7.30
C VAL A 98 0.28 13.53 7.13
N ARG A 99 0.24 12.81 8.25
CA ARG A 99 -0.05 11.38 8.35
C ARG A 99 -1.25 11.20 9.27
N VAL A 100 -2.32 10.56 8.81
CA VAL A 100 -3.51 10.28 9.60
C VAL A 100 -3.61 8.76 9.81
N ILE A 101 -3.65 8.34 11.07
CA ILE A 101 -3.64 6.94 11.50
C ILE A 101 -4.90 6.69 12.33
N SER A 102 -5.64 5.62 12.05
CA SER A 102 -6.77 5.19 12.89
C SER A 102 -6.28 4.27 14.00
N LEU A 103 -6.87 4.41 15.17
CA LEU A 103 -6.51 3.67 16.37
C LEU A 103 -7.71 2.87 16.89
N LYS A 104 -7.44 1.65 17.35
CA LYS A 104 -8.40 0.78 18.04
C LYS A 104 -7.70 0.05 19.19
N GLY A 105 -7.90 0.48 20.43
CA GLY A 105 -7.10 0.02 21.56
C GLY A 105 -5.60 0.22 21.30
N ASN A 106 -4.83 -0.88 21.31
CA ASN A 106 -3.39 -0.88 21.03
C ASN A 106 -3.02 -1.08 19.54
N GLN A 107 -4.01 -1.13 18.65
CA GLN A 107 -3.80 -1.37 17.22
C GLN A 107 -3.83 -0.05 16.44
N GLU A 108 -2.99 0.03 15.41
CA GLU A 108 -2.91 1.18 14.51
C GLU A 108 -3.12 0.74 13.06
N SER A 109 -3.79 1.59 12.28
CA SER A 109 -3.91 1.38 10.83
C SER A 109 -2.62 1.78 10.10
N LYS A 110 -2.50 1.41 8.82
CA LYS A 110 -1.51 2.07 7.94
C LYS A 110 -1.79 3.59 7.91
N PRO A 111 -0.75 4.45 7.83
CA PRO A 111 -0.94 5.89 7.76
C PRO A 111 -1.47 6.33 6.40
N LEU A 112 -2.48 7.19 6.39
CA LEU A 112 -2.85 7.99 5.23
C LEU A 112 -1.94 9.21 5.17
N ILE A 113 -1.06 9.26 4.18
CA ILE A 113 -0.07 10.33 4.04
C ILE A 113 -0.52 11.32 2.96
N GLY A 114 -0.31 12.61 3.19
CA GLY A 114 -0.35 13.61 2.13
C GLY A 114 0.55 14.79 2.40
N LYS A 115 0.96 15.44 1.31
CA LYS A 115 1.81 16.61 1.31
C LYS A 115 1.00 17.82 0.88
N PHE A 116 1.30 18.97 1.46
CA PHE A 116 0.66 20.23 1.12
C PHE A 116 1.66 21.38 1.12
N SER A 117 1.64 22.19 0.07
CA SER A 117 2.41 23.42 -0.05
C SER A 117 1.50 24.50 -0.63
N ALA A 118 1.42 25.67 0.00
CA ALA A 118 0.58 26.76 -0.53
C ALA A 118 1.11 27.31 -1.87
N ARG A 119 2.40 27.11 -2.16
CA ARG A 119 3.04 27.51 -3.43
C ARG A 119 2.66 26.60 -4.60
N ALA A 120 2.18 25.39 -4.32
CA ALA A 120 1.73 24.41 -5.30
C ALA A 120 0.39 23.82 -4.83
N PRO A 121 -0.72 24.60 -4.90
CA PRO A 121 -2.01 24.20 -4.34
C PRO A 121 -2.63 22.96 -5.01
N GLU A 122 -2.02 22.41 -6.06
CA GLU A 122 -2.55 21.31 -6.84
C GLU A 122 -1.50 20.24 -7.16
N LEU A 123 -1.04 19.49 -6.16
CA LEU A 123 -0.51 18.12 -6.30
C LEU A 123 -0.56 17.44 -4.92
N ALA A 124 -1.76 17.17 -4.40
CA ALA A 124 -1.91 16.20 -3.32
C ALA A 124 -1.68 14.79 -3.92
N GLU A 125 -0.42 14.47 -4.21
CA GLU A 125 -0.01 13.14 -4.65
C GLU A 125 -0.22 12.17 -3.48
N VAL A 126 -1.27 11.35 -3.60
CA VAL A 126 -1.64 10.33 -2.64
C VAL A 126 -0.64 9.18 -2.75
N VAL A 127 0.48 9.28 -2.02
CA VAL A 127 1.41 8.16 -1.84
C VAL A 127 0.74 7.12 -0.93
N GLN A 128 0.04 6.16 -1.54
CA GLN A 128 -0.39 4.94 -0.86
C GLN A 128 0.81 4.02 -0.70
N PRO A 129 1.20 3.59 0.52
CA PRO A 129 2.24 2.59 0.70
C PRO A 129 1.64 1.22 0.39
N ASN A 130 1.38 0.95 -0.88
CA ASN A 130 1.02 -0.35 -1.46
C ASN A 130 1.26 -0.28 -2.98
N LYS A 131 2.52 -0.17 -3.38
CA LYS A 131 2.98 -0.74 -4.64
C LYS A 131 4.31 -1.38 -4.28
N LEU A 132 4.30 -2.69 -4.05
CA LEU A 132 5.52 -3.44 -4.25
C LEU A 132 5.95 -3.10 -5.66
N THR A 133 7.10 -2.44 -5.74
CA THR A 133 7.91 -2.38 -6.95
C THR A 133 8.36 -3.81 -7.20
N ASP A 134 7.46 -4.64 -7.70
CA ASP A 134 7.84 -5.90 -8.32
C ASP A 134 8.47 -5.52 -9.66
N SER A 135 9.79 -5.39 -9.61
CA SER A 135 10.70 -6.00 -10.58
C SER A 135 10.05 -6.45 -11.88
N SER A 136 9.84 -5.50 -12.79
CA SER A 136 9.93 -5.75 -14.22
C SER A 136 10.63 -4.57 -14.91
N ILE A 137 11.77 -4.15 -14.36
CA ILE A 137 12.91 -3.79 -15.20
C ILE A 137 13.58 -5.13 -15.49
N ILE A 138 13.17 -5.81 -16.55
CA ILE A 138 14.04 -6.76 -17.24
C ILE A 138 14.32 -6.10 -18.58
N GLU A 139 15.51 -5.48 -18.63
CA GLU A 139 16.42 -5.35 -19.76
C GLU A 139 15.77 -5.20 -21.15
N ASP A 140 15.63 -3.96 -21.57
CA ASP A 140 15.98 -3.60 -22.94
C ASP A 140 17.48 -3.85 -23.10
N VAL A 141 17.89 -4.99 -23.69
CA VAL A 141 18.50 -5.16 -25.03
C VAL A 141 19.01 -6.63 -25.13
N ASN A 142 18.22 -7.54 -25.70
CA ASN A 142 18.78 -8.80 -26.21
C ASN A 142 18.97 -8.67 -27.73
N GLU A 143 20.23 -8.59 -28.09
CA GLU A 143 20.78 -8.64 -29.44
C GLU A 143 20.18 -9.80 -30.24
N ILE A 144 19.64 -9.47 -31.42
CA ILE A 144 19.09 -10.46 -32.35
C ILE A 144 20.28 -11.17 -33.01
N SER A 145 20.70 -12.30 -32.45
CA SER A 145 21.38 -13.36 -33.21
C SER A 145 20.35 -14.37 -33.68
N GLY A 146 20.35 -14.60 -34.99
CA GLY A 146 19.24 -15.17 -35.73
C GLY A 146 18.81 -16.57 -35.31
N GLY A 147 17.51 -16.81 -35.50
CA GLY A 147 16.96 -18.15 -35.70
C GLY A 147 15.68 -18.44 -34.92
N LYS A 148 14.56 -18.58 -35.66
CA LYS A 148 13.46 -19.55 -35.42
C LYS A 148 12.65 -19.33 -34.10
N ILE A 149 11.32 -19.23 -34.03
CA ILE A 149 10.19 -19.74 -34.83
C ILE A 149 8.89 -19.03 -34.37
N SER A 150 7.91 -18.91 -35.28
CA SER A 150 6.46 -18.81 -35.04
C SER A 150 5.86 -17.50 -34.53
N THR A 151 5.95 -16.47 -35.37
CA THR A 151 4.93 -15.42 -35.40
C THR A 151 3.62 -16.04 -35.90
N ILE A 152 2.63 -16.18 -35.02
CA ILE A 152 1.23 -16.20 -35.44
C ILE A 152 0.96 -14.80 -36.02
N GLN A 153 1.35 -14.67 -37.29
CA GLN A 153 1.11 -13.53 -38.18
C GLN A 153 -0.39 -13.48 -38.43
N LEU A 154 -1.10 -12.68 -37.63
CA LEU A 154 -2.46 -12.28 -37.92
C LEU A 154 -2.42 -11.18 -38.99
N LEU A 155 -2.01 -11.51 -40.21
CA LEU A 155 -2.28 -10.69 -41.39
C LEU A 155 -2.67 -11.60 -42.56
N LEU A 156 -3.89 -11.38 -43.04
CA LEU A 156 -4.55 -12.10 -44.12
C LEU A 156 -3.69 -12.18 -45.37
N PHE A 157 -3.36 -13.39 -45.81
CA PHE A 157 -2.99 -13.64 -47.20
C PHE A 157 -4.07 -14.52 -47.83
N ARG A 158 -5.03 -13.90 -48.52
CA ARG A 158 -6.02 -14.61 -49.33
C ARG A 158 -5.46 -14.73 -50.74
N THR A 159 -4.99 -15.91 -51.13
CA THR A 159 -4.79 -16.26 -52.54
C THR A 159 -5.74 -17.39 -52.89
N VAL A 160 -6.75 -17.04 -53.67
CA VAL A 160 -7.67 -17.96 -54.34
C VAL A 160 -6.91 -18.67 -55.45
N TYR A 161 -6.82 -19.99 -55.38
CA TYR A 161 -6.35 -20.82 -56.50
C TYR A 161 -7.49 -21.11 -57.46
N ARG A 162 -7.50 -20.46 -58.64
CA ARG A 162 -8.14 -21.02 -59.84
C ARG A 162 -7.59 -20.33 -61.10
N GLY A 163 -6.86 -21.08 -61.94
CA GLY A 163 -6.34 -20.60 -63.23
C GLY A 163 -4.94 -20.02 -63.11
N GLY A 164 -3.93 -20.84 -63.40
CA GLY A 164 -2.54 -20.57 -63.07
C GLY A 164 -1.93 -19.35 -63.77
N VAL A 165 -1.35 -18.45 -62.97
CA VAL A 165 -0.11 -17.72 -63.25
C VAL A 165 0.49 -17.33 -61.88
N ASN A 166 1.76 -17.70 -61.64
CA ASN A 166 2.52 -17.35 -60.43
C ASN A 166 2.94 -15.87 -60.47
N VAL A 167 2.80 -15.12 -59.39
CA VAL A 167 3.41 -13.79 -59.28
C VAL A 167 4.06 -13.57 -57.91
N HIS A 168 5.22 -12.94 -57.98
CA HIS A 168 6.39 -13.06 -57.14
C HIS A 168 6.31 -12.29 -55.80
N LEU A 169 6.90 -12.87 -54.75
CA LEU A 169 7.07 -12.30 -53.40
C LEU A 169 7.88 -11.00 -53.44
N ASN A 170 7.48 -10.00 -52.65
CA ASN A 170 8.40 -8.94 -52.22
C ASN A 170 8.16 -8.60 -50.75
N ILE A 171 9.17 -8.85 -49.92
CA ILE A 171 9.24 -8.45 -48.51
C ILE A 171 10.20 -7.26 -48.48
N LEU A 172 9.71 -6.07 -48.14
CA LEU A 172 10.56 -4.96 -47.72
C LEU A 172 10.68 -5.05 -46.19
N TYR A 173 11.92 -5.10 -45.70
CA TYR A 173 12.25 -5.01 -44.27
C TYR A 173 11.91 -3.63 -43.71
#